data_AF-A0A7W0UT10-F1
#
_entry.id   AF-A0A7W0UT10-F1
#
_cell.length_a   1.000
_cell.length_b   1.000
_cell.length_c   1.000
_cell.angle_alpha   90.00
_cell.angle_beta   90.00
_cell.angle_gamma   90.00
#
_symmetry.space_group_name_H-M   'P 1'
#
loop_
_entity.id
_entity.type
_entity.pdbx_description
1 polymer ?
#
loop_
_entity_poly.entity_id
_entity_poly.type
_entity_poly.pdbx_seq_one_letter_code
_entity_poly.pdbx_strand_id
1 'polypeptide(L)'
;VRRVADMGFPQIGYQTFKLLAHQRLHEAVSHWKEKYPGVDIILIEPDPNDELMFETNVMNFTKRVEIARHGFESVTLKLAQDYPTLKTVCAKHGIEISATRVRKVVRRFEKEREKTAAWRRILEQTTGALLRQSEEG
;
A
#
# COMPACT_ATOMS: atom_id res chain seq x y z
N VAL A 1 14.73 -28.94 9.38
CA VAL A 1 14.97 -28.56 7.97
C VAL A 1 13.62 -28.36 7.30
N ARG A 2 13.18 -27.11 7.09
CA ARG A 2 11.95 -26.79 6.33
C ARG A 2 12.29 -26.81 4.84
N ARG A 3 11.58 -27.60 4.04
CA ARG A 3 11.86 -27.76 2.61
C ARG A 3 11.22 -26.61 1.83
N VAL A 4 11.92 -26.11 0.81
CA VAL A 4 11.47 -25.05 -0.11
C VAL A 4 10.20 -25.46 -0.87
N ALA A 5 9.97 -26.76 -1.07
CA ALA A 5 8.74 -27.30 -1.66
C ALA A 5 7.48 -26.94 -0.85
N ASP A 6 7.60 -26.73 0.47
CA ASP A 6 6.46 -26.42 1.34
C ASP A 6 6.17 -24.89 1.41
N MET A 7 7.06 -24.06 0.84
CA MET A 7 6.97 -22.60 0.88
C MET A 7 6.77 -21.95 -0.51
N GLY A 8 6.97 -22.70 -1.61
CA GLY A 8 6.90 -22.16 -2.97
C GLY A 8 5.52 -22.24 -3.64
N PHE A 9 4.82 -23.38 -3.54
CA PHE A 9 3.60 -23.61 -4.34
C PHE A 9 2.40 -22.74 -3.91
N PRO A 10 2.08 -22.59 -2.61
CA PRO A 10 0.99 -21.72 -2.16
C PRO A 10 1.29 -20.24 -2.42
N GLN A 11 2.55 -19.84 -2.33
CA GLN A 11 2.99 -18.46 -2.51
C GLN A 11 2.94 -18.06 -3.99
N ILE A 12 3.37 -18.96 -4.90
CA ILE A 12 3.19 -18.79 -6.35
C ILE A 12 1.70 -18.76 -6.71
N GLY A 13 0.90 -19.69 -6.20
CA GLY A 13 -0.54 -19.73 -6.45
C GLY A 13 -1.26 -18.46 -5.98
N TYR A 14 -0.84 -17.89 -4.84
CA TYR A 14 -1.36 -16.63 -4.34
C TYR A 14 -0.95 -15.43 -5.22
N GLN A 15 0.27 -15.42 -5.76
CA GLN A 15 0.67 -14.41 -6.74
C GLN A 15 -0.12 -14.53 -8.04
N THR A 16 -0.32 -15.75 -8.55
CA THR A 16 -1.17 -15.98 -9.73
C THR A 16 -2.61 -15.53 -9.49
N PHE A 17 -3.17 -15.84 -8.31
CA PHE A 17 -4.51 -15.36 -7.94
C PHE A 17 -4.60 -13.83 -7.92
N LYS A 18 -3.59 -13.14 -7.36
CA LYS A 18 -3.55 -11.68 -7.35
C LYS A 18 -3.50 -11.09 -8.75
N LEU A 19 -2.67 -11.64 -9.64
CA LEU A 19 -2.59 -11.21 -11.03
C LEU A 19 -3.93 -11.38 -11.75
N LEU A 20 -4.56 -12.56 -11.60
CA LEU A 20 -5.88 -12.83 -12.18
C LEU A 20 -6.96 -11.92 -11.60
N ALA A 21 -6.96 -11.67 -10.29
CA ALA A 21 -7.91 -10.77 -9.65
C ALA A 21 -7.75 -9.33 -10.14
N HIS A 22 -6.51 -8.86 -10.29
CA HIS A 22 -6.21 -7.55 -10.84
C HIS A 22 -6.68 -7.42 -12.29
N GLN A 23 -6.33 -8.37 -13.17
CA GLN A 23 -6.79 -8.35 -14.56
C GLN A 23 -8.31 -8.36 -14.68
N ARG A 24 -8.99 -9.25 -13.96
CA ARG A 24 -10.45 -9.32 -13.98
C ARG A 24 -11.13 -8.06 -13.47
N LEU A 25 -10.54 -7.39 -12.47
CA LEU A 25 -11.04 -6.11 -11.97
C LEU A 25 -10.93 -5.02 -13.04
N HIS A 26 -9.78 -4.91 -13.70
CA HIS A 26 -9.55 -3.92 -14.76
C HIS A 26 -10.42 -4.18 -16.00
N GLU A 27 -10.65 -5.44 -16.35
CA GLU A 27 -11.62 -5.83 -17.38
C GLU A 27 -13.05 -5.43 -17.00
N ALA A 28 -13.48 -5.72 -15.77
CA ALA A 28 -14.80 -5.35 -15.27
C ALA A 28 -15.00 -3.82 -15.27
N VAL A 29 -14.00 -3.07 -14.83
CA VAL A 29 -14.01 -1.59 -14.86
C VAL A 29 -14.11 -1.08 -16.29
N SER A 30 -13.36 -1.65 -17.23
CA SER A 30 -13.42 -1.27 -18.65
C SER A 30 -14.81 -1.53 -19.23
N HIS A 31 -15.38 -2.70 -18.94
CA HIS A 31 -16.75 -3.04 -19.34
C HIS A 31 -17.79 -2.09 -18.75
N TRP A 32 -17.66 -1.70 -17.47
CA TRP A 32 -18.57 -0.73 -16.85
C TRP A 32 -18.48 0.66 -17.49
N LYS A 33 -17.29 1.10 -17.88
CA LYS A 33 -17.11 2.37 -18.60
C LYS A 33 -17.86 2.37 -19.93
N GLU A 34 -17.79 1.28 -20.69
CA GLU A 34 -18.50 1.13 -21.96
C GLU A 34 -20.02 1.06 -21.76
N LYS A 35 -20.46 0.27 -20.78
CA LYS A 35 -21.88 0.04 -20.51
C LYS A 35 -22.58 1.28 -19.96
N TYR A 36 -21.86 2.13 -19.23
CA TYR A 36 -22.42 3.29 -18.53
C TYR A 36 -21.64 4.58 -18.86
N PRO A 37 -21.79 5.15 -20.08
CA PRO A 37 -20.98 6.27 -20.57
C PRO A 37 -21.20 7.62 -19.84
N GLY A 38 -22.06 7.67 -18.82
CA GLY A 38 -22.28 8.84 -17.96
C GLY A 38 -21.91 8.63 -16.49
N VAL A 39 -21.31 7.48 -16.14
CA VAL A 39 -20.94 7.16 -14.76
C VAL A 39 -19.44 7.40 -14.57
N ASP A 40 -19.07 8.27 -13.64
CA ASP A 40 -17.68 8.40 -13.22
C ASP A 40 -17.32 7.26 -12.24
N ILE A 41 -16.23 6.53 -12.53
CA ILE A 41 -15.73 5.43 -11.71
C ILE A 41 -14.40 5.85 -11.07
N ILE A 42 -14.32 5.76 -9.74
CA ILE A 42 -13.08 5.94 -8.98
C ILE A 42 -12.62 4.55 -8.52
N LEU A 43 -11.49 4.09 -9.06
CA LEU A 43 -10.83 2.87 -8.64
C LEU A 43 -9.71 3.22 -7.65
N ILE A 44 -9.73 2.60 -6.48
CA ILE A 44 -8.69 2.72 -5.46
C ILE A 44 -8.01 1.36 -5.34
N GLU A 45 -6.75 1.28 -5.76
CA GLU A 45 -5.93 0.09 -5.66
C GLU A 45 -4.59 0.41 -4.99
N PRO A 46 -3.97 -0.56 -4.28
CA PRO A 46 -2.59 -0.42 -3.86
C PRO A 46 -1.66 -0.30 -5.08
N ASP A 47 -0.50 0.32 -4.90
CA ASP A 47 0.50 0.40 -5.96
C ASP A 47 0.94 -1.03 -6.36
N PRO A 48 0.98 -1.37 -7.67
CA PRO A 48 1.38 -2.69 -8.14
C PRO A 48 2.81 -3.09 -7.74
N ASN A 49 3.66 -2.13 -7.38
CA ASN A 49 5.03 -2.36 -6.88
C ASN A 49 5.12 -2.34 -5.34
N ASP A 50 4.00 -2.28 -4.63
CA ASP A 50 3.98 -2.27 -3.17
C ASP A 50 4.25 -3.68 -2.60
N GLU A 51 5.53 -4.04 -2.50
CA GLU A 51 5.98 -5.35 -2.01
C GLU A 51 5.30 -5.79 -0.71
N LEU A 52 5.00 -4.88 0.22
CA LEU A 52 4.34 -5.24 1.48
C LEU A 52 2.88 -5.70 1.25
N MET A 53 2.15 -5.04 0.33
CA MET A 53 0.82 -5.43 -0.09
C MET A 53 0.83 -6.69 -0.97
N PHE A 54 1.93 -6.96 -1.68
CA PHE A 54 2.09 -8.11 -2.57
C PHE A 54 2.59 -9.38 -1.89
N GLU A 55 3.58 -9.29 -1.02
CA GLU A 55 4.19 -10.42 -0.31
C GLU A 55 3.33 -10.92 0.86
N THR A 56 2.61 -10.02 1.52
CA THR A 56 1.84 -10.42 2.69
C THR A 56 0.54 -11.10 2.28
N ASN A 57 0.35 -12.35 2.74
CA ASN A 57 -0.92 -13.04 2.60
C ASN A 57 -1.97 -12.32 3.46
N VAL A 58 -3.07 -11.83 2.86
CA VAL A 58 -4.16 -11.14 3.60
C VAL A 58 -4.78 -12.05 4.67
N MET A 59 -4.62 -13.37 4.52
CA MET A 59 -5.08 -14.39 5.47
C MET A 59 -4.09 -14.63 6.63
N ASN A 60 -2.90 -14.01 6.64
CA ASN A 60 -1.98 -14.10 7.77
C ASN A 60 -2.45 -13.17 8.90
N PHE A 61 -3.21 -13.74 9.84
CA PHE A 61 -3.87 -13.02 10.94
C PHE A 61 -2.92 -12.23 11.83
N THR A 62 -1.66 -12.66 12.00
CA THR A 62 -0.67 -11.98 12.84
C THR A 62 -0.20 -10.64 12.24
N LYS A 63 -0.31 -10.47 10.91
CA LYS A 63 0.17 -9.27 10.19
C LYS A 63 -0.94 -8.32 9.74
N ARG A 64 -2.22 -8.62 10.00
CA ARG A 64 -3.36 -7.85 9.48
C ARG A 64 -3.35 -6.37 9.85
N VAL A 65 -2.95 -6.05 11.08
CA VAL A 65 -2.89 -4.65 11.54
C VAL A 65 -1.81 -3.87 10.79
N GLU A 66 -0.66 -4.50 10.55
CA GLU A 66 0.46 -3.87 9.84
C GLU A 66 0.12 -3.65 8.36
N ILE A 67 -0.47 -4.65 7.69
CA ILE A 67 -0.94 -4.54 6.30
C ILE A 67 -2.02 -3.47 6.19
N ALA A 68 -3.00 -3.46 7.10
CA ALA A 68 -4.08 -2.48 7.08
C ALA A 68 -3.55 -1.06 7.31
N ARG A 69 -2.60 -0.89 8.23
CA ARG A 69 -1.92 0.39 8.46
C ARG A 69 -1.19 0.84 7.19
N HIS A 70 -0.39 -0.04 6.60
CA HIS A 70 0.38 0.27 5.40
C HIS A 70 -0.50 0.57 4.19
N GLY A 71 -1.55 -0.23 3.96
CA GLY A 71 -2.54 0.02 2.90
C GLY A 71 -3.29 1.34 3.11
N PHE A 72 -3.60 1.69 4.35
CA PHE A 72 -4.20 2.99 4.66
C PHE A 72 -3.24 4.16 4.39
N GLU A 73 -1.96 4.00 4.75
CA GLU A 73 -0.89 4.97 4.47
C GLU A 73 -0.68 5.19 2.98
N SER A 74 -0.49 4.11 2.21
CA SER A 74 -0.21 4.17 0.78
C SER A 74 -1.39 4.76 -0.01
N VAL A 75 -2.62 4.32 0.29
CA VAL A 75 -3.83 4.87 -0.32
C VAL A 75 -4.03 6.34 0.05
N THR A 76 -3.76 6.74 1.29
CA THR A 76 -3.88 8.16 1.68
C THR A 76 -2.95 9.05 0.86
N LEU A 77 -1.69 8.64 0.70
CA LEU A 77 -0.72 9.40 -0.09
C LEU A 77 -1.17 9.51 -1.55
N LYS A 78 -1.67 8.42 -2.12
CA LYS A 78 -2.20 8.39 -3.49
C LYS A 78 -3.42 9.30 -3.65
N LEU A 79 -4.40 9.22 -2.75
CA LEU A 79 -5.58 10.09 -2.75
C LEU A 79 -5.22 11.57 -2.62
N ALA A 80 -4.14 11.90 -1.91
CA ALA A 80 -3.67 13.27 -1.79
C ALA A 80 -3.01 13.78 -3.07
N GLN A 81 -2.22 12.94 -3.75
CA GLN A 81 -1.64 13.25 -5.06
C GLN A 81 -2.75 13.45 -6.11
N ASP A 82 -3.75 12.57 -6.10
CA ASP A 82 -4.85 12.57 -7.07
C ASP A 82 -6.00 13.53 -6.67
N TYR A 83 -5.82 14.30 -5.59
CA TYR A 83 -6.83 15.20 -5.04
C TYR A 83 -7.46 16.15 -6.09
N PRO A 84 -6.71 16.79 -7.00
CA PRO A 84 -7.33 17.65 -8.03
C PRO A 84 -8.33 16.90 -8.91
N THR A 85 -7.98 15.70 -9.35
CA THR A 85 -8.83 14.83 -10.18
C THR A 85 -10.07 14.38 -9.40
N LEU A 86 -9.86 13.88 -8.18
CA LEU A 86 -10.94 13.41 -7.31
C LEU A 86 -11.90 14.55 -6.97
N LYS A 87 -11.40 15.76 -6.69
CA LYS A 87 -12.22 16.94 -6.42
C LYS A 87 -13.12 17.24 -7.62
N THR A 88 -12.57 17.22 -8.84
CA THR A 88 -13.34 17.48 -10.06
C THR A 88 -14.42 16.44 -10.28
N VAL A 89 -14.09 15.16 -10.14
CA VAL A 89 -15.08 14.07 -10.28
C VAL A 89 -16.17 14.19 -9.22
N CYS A 90 -15.80 14.28 -7.95
CA CYS A 90 -16.76 14.36 -6.85
C CYS A 90 -17.65 15.62 -6.92
N ALA A 91 -17.13 16.75 -7.39
CA ALA A 91 -17.91 17.98 -7.56
C ALA A 91 -19.04 17.82 -8.58
N LYS A 92 -18.86 17.03 -9.65
CA LYS A 92 -19.94 16.70 -10.60
C LYS A 92 -21.14 16.01 -9.92
N HIS A 93 -20.86 15.29 -8.84
CA HIS A 93 -21.84 14.51 -8.07
C HIS A 93 -22.29 15.21 -6.78
N GLY A 94 -21.94 16.49 -6.58
CA GLY A 94 -22.28 17.23 -5.37
C GLY A 94 -21.55 16.77 -4.11
N ILE A 95 -20.46 16.02 -4.25
CA ILE A 95 -19.64 15.52 -3.15
C ILE A 95 -18.49 16.49 -2.91
N GLU A 96 -18.46 17.13 -1.74
CA GLU A 96 -17.37 18.03 -1.36
C GLU A 96 -16.21 17.27 -0.68
N ILE A 97 -15.00 17.41 -1.22
CA ILE A 97 -13.78 16.86 -0.61
C ILE A 97 -13.00 17.97 0.09
N SER A 98 -12.75 17.78 1.40
CA SER A 98 -11.98 18.74 2.18
C SER A 98 -10.47 18.62 1.93
N ALA A 99 -9.91 19.60 1.21
CA ALA A 99 -8.46 19.73 1.04
C ALA A 99 -7.71 19.78 2.38
N THR A 100 -8.33 20.38 3.40
CA THR A 100 -7.74 20.51 4.74
C THR A 100 -7.63 19.15 5.43
N ARG A 101 -8.64 18.28 5.30
CA ARG A 101 -8.55 16.90 5.82
C ARG A 101 -7.45 16.13 5.11
N VAL A 102 -7.38 16.18 3.78
CA VAL A 102 -6.34 15.51 2.99
C VAL A 102 -4.94 15.94 3.44
N ARG A 103 -4.66 17.26 3.46
CA ARG A 103 -3.36 17.79 3.92
C ARG A 103 -3.01 17.40 5.35
N LYS A 104 -3.99 17.38 6.26
CA LYS A 104 -3.77 17.00 7.67
C LYS A 104 -3.34 15.54 7.78
N VAL A 105 -3.95 14.66 7.01
CA VAL A 105 -3.60 13.23 7.04
C VAL A 105 -2.24 12.99 6.39
N VAL A 106 -1.93 13.63 5.25
CA VAL A 106 -0.59 13.55 4.62
C VAL A 106 0.52 14.00 5.57
N ARG A 107 0.37 15.18 6.19
CA ARG A 107 1.36 15.72 7.15
C ARG A 107 1.57 14.80 8.37
N ARG A 108 0.52 14.07 8.80
CA ARG A 108 0.65 13.10 9.88
C ARG A 108 1.54 11.94 9.45
N PHE A 109 1.39 11.46 8.22
CA PHE A 109 2.16 10.31 7.73
C PHE A 109 3.60 10.64 7.35
N GLU A 110 3.87 11.82 6.78
CA GLU A 110 5.23 12.28 6.56
C GLU A 110 6.03 12.28 7.87
N LYS A 111 5.44 12.81 8.96
CA LYS A 111 6.05 12.82 10.29
C LYS A 111 6.30 11.41 10.85
N GLU A 112 5.39 10.47 10.62
CA GLU A 112 5.53 9.08 11.12
C GLU A 112 6.57 8.29 10.31
N ARG A 113 6.68 8.50 8.99
CA ARG A 113 7.75 7.93 8.16
C ARG A 113 9.11 8.48 8.56
N GLU A 114 9.22 9.80 8.75
CA GLU A 114 10.47 10.45 9.18
C GLU A 114 10.95 9.90 10.53
N LYS A 115 10.06 9.77 11.51
CA LYS A 115 10.38 9.15 12.81
C LYS A 115 10.86 7.71 12.64
N THR A 116 10.15 6.90 11.86
CA THR A 116 10.52 5.49 11.65
C THR A 116 11.88 5.35 10.96
N ALA A 117 12.14 6.17 9.95
CA ALA A 117 13.43 6.21 9.25
C ALA A 117 14.57 6.70 10.16
N ALA A 118 14.30 7.70 11.02
CA ALA A 118 15.25 8.19 12.02
C ALA A 118 15.61 7.10 13.04
N TRP A 119 14.62 6.37 13.56
CA TRP A 119 14.87 5.25 14.47
C TRP A 119 15.64 4.11 13.80
N ARG A 120 15.35 3.75 12.54
CA ARG A 120 16.13 2.75 11.81
C ARG A 120 17.59 3.17 11.66
N ARG A 121 17.88 4.42 11.29
CA ARG A 121 19.26 4.92 11.18
C ARG A 121 20.01 4.85 12.51
N ILE A 122 19.36 5.23 13.62
CA ILE A 122 19.96 5.18 14.96
C ILE A 122 20.26 3.72 15.35
N LEU A 123 19.33 2.79 15.10
CA LEU A 123 19.52 1.37 15.38
C LEU A 123 20.63 0.77 14.50
N GLU A 124 20.65 1.05 13.19
CA GLU A 124 21.70 0.59 12.27
C GLU A 124 23.09 1.12 12.67
N GLN A 125 23.18 2.40 13.09
CA GLN A 125 24.43 2.98 13.59
C GLN A 125 24.90 2.31 14.89
N THR A 126 23.96 1.94 15.77
CA THR A 126 24.28 1.30 17.06
C THR A 126 24.67 -0.18 16.86
N THR A 127 23.99 -0.92 15.98
CA THR A 127 24.34 -2.30 15.64
C THR A 127 25.69 -2.37 14.91
N GLY A 128 25.98 -1.42 14.01
CA GLY A 128 27.29 -1.32 13.35
C GLY A 128 28.44 -0.88 14.27
N ALA A 129 28.16 -0.31 15.45
CA ALA A 129 29.15 -0.02 16.48
C ALA A 129 29.41 -1.24 17.39
N LEU A 130 28.36 -1.99 17.74
CA LEU A 130 28.45 -3.21 18.55
C LEU A 130 29.16 -4.36 17.81
N LEU A 131 28.94 -4.51 16.50
CA LEU A 131 29.60 -5.55 15.70
C LEU A 131 31.11 -5.32 15.51
N ARG A 132 31.56 -4.05 15.52
CA ARG A 132 33.00 -3.72 15.44
C ARG A 132 33.74 -3.99 16.76
N GLN A 133 33.06 -3.85 17.91
CA GLN A 133 33.64 -4.18 19.21
C GLN A 133 33.77 -5.69 19.47
N SER A 134 33.02 -6.54 18.77
CA SER A 134 33.12 -8.01 18.89
C SER A 134 34.19 -8.64 17.98
N GLU A 135 34.75 -7.90 17.03
CA GLU A 135 35.84 -8.37 16.16
C GLU A 135 37.24 -8.03 16.70
N GLU A 136 37.32 -7.16 17.72
CA GLU A 136 38.58 -6.76 18.38
C GLU A 136 38.80 -7.45 19.76
N GLY A 137 38.02 -8.48 20.09
CA GLY A 137 38.07 -9.22 21.37
C GLY A 137 38.58 -10.65 21.25
#